data_AF-A0A1V3TFB6-F1
#
_entry.id   AF-A0A1V3TFB6-F1
#
_cell.length_a   1.000
_cell.length_b   1.000
_cell.length_c   1.000
_cell.angle_alpha   90.00
_cell.angle_beta   90.00
_cell.angle_gamma   90.00
#
_symmetry.space_group_name_H-M   'P 1'
#
loop_
_entity.id
_entity.type
_entity.pdbx_description
1 polymer ?
#
loop_
_entity_poly.entity_id
_entity_poly.type
_entity_poly.pdbx_seq_one_letter_code
_entity_poly.pdbx_strand_id
1 'polypeptide(L)' 'MERWFRSFKYEWMLKGGYSDFENAVNDVREYVMYYNHIRPHSYNQGLSPILAKTTYRGLLN' A
#
# COMPACT_ATOMS: atom_id res chain seq x y z
N MET A 1 -0.46 -5.19 13.47
CA MET A 1 -0.98 -5.52 12.12
C MET A 1 -1.16 -4.22 11.37
N GLU A 2 -0.41 -4.01 10.29
CA GLU A 2 -0.65 -2.90 9.36
C GLU A 2 -1.93 -3.17 8.57
N ARG A 3 -2.74 -2.12 8.36
CA ARG A 3 -4.05 -2.22 7.71
C ARG A 3 -4.08 -1.28 6.51
N TRP A 4 -4.09 -1.84 5.31
CA TRP A 4 -4.03 -1.09 4.04
C TRP A 4 -4.99 0.11 4.00
N PHE A 5 -6.29 -0.11 4.26
CA PHE A 5 -7.30 0.96 4.24
C PHE A 5 -7.04 2.07 5.27
N ARG A 6 -6.49 1.71 6.44
CA ARG A 6 -6.14 2.71 7.47
C ARG A 6 -4.97 3.56 6.99
N SER A 7 -3.91 2.93 6.49
CA SER A 7 -2.75 3.64 5.96
C SER A 7 -3.15 4.54 4.78
N PHE A 8 -3.94 4.04 3.83
CA PHE A 8 -4.48 4.85 2.71
C PHE A 8 -5.20 6.10 3.20
N LYS A 9 -6.13 5.93 4.16
CA LYS A 9 -6.93 7.02 4.71
C LYS A 9 -6.10 8.12 5.38
N TYR A 10 -5.01 7.77 6.05
CA TYR A 10 -4.23 8.72 6.85
C TYR A 10 -2.99 9.26 6.15
N GLU A 11 -2.41 8.51 5.21
CA GLU A 11 -1.13 8.84 4.57
C GLU A 11 -1.29 9.41 3.17
N TRP A 12 -2.37 9.08 2.44
CA TRP A 12 -2.51 9.42 1.02
C TRP A 12 -3.79 10.19 0.71
N MET A 13 -4.93 9.74 1.26
CA MET A 13 -6.23 10.30 0.92
C MET A 13 -6.33 11.79 1.25
N LEU A 14 -6.86 12.57 0.30
CA LEU A 14 -7.05 14.01 0.46
C LEU A 14 -7.94 14.34 1.67
N LYS A 15 -7.49 15.30 2.49
CA LYS A 15 -8.29 15.83 3.61
C LYS A 15 -9.48 16.62 3.05
N GLY A 16 -10.68 16.08 3.25
CA GLY A 16 -11.92 16.61 2.66
C GLY A 16 -12.57 15.67 1.65
N GLY A 17 -11.93 14.56 1.30
CA GLY A 17 -12.44 13.61 0.32
C GLY A 17 -12.15 14.06 -1.12
N TYR A 18 -12.82 13.42 -2.07
CA TYR A 18 -12.62 13.64 -3.51
C TYR A 18 -13.78 14.46 -4.10
N SER A 19 -13.47 15.34 -5.05
CA SER A 19 -14.46 16.13 -5.79
C SER A 19 -15.33 15.29 -6.72
N ASP A 20 -14.78 14.16 -7.20
CA ASP A 20 -15.38 13.27 -8.17
C ASP A 20 -14.84 11.85 -8.01
N PHE A 21 -15.54 10.90 -8.63
CA PHE A 21 -15.22 9.48 -8.53
C PHE A 21 -13.92 9.11 -9.22
N GLU A 22 -13.56 9.77 -10.32
CA GLU A 22 -12.37 9.44 -11.10
C GLU A 22 -11.09 9.74 -10.33
N ASN A 23 -11.05 10.89 -9.64
CA ASN A 23 -9.97 11.24 -8.73
C ASN A 23 -9.82 10.22 -7.60
N ALA A 24 -10.93 9.77 -7.00
CA ALA A 24 -10.89 8.74 -5.96
C ALA A 24 -10.29 7.41 -6.48
N VAL A 25 -10.64 7.01 -7.70
CA VAL A 25 -10.14 5.78 -8.32
C VAL A 25 -8.66 5.90 -8.64
N ASN A 26 -8.21 7.04 -9.15
CA ASN A 26 -6.80 7.26 -9.47
C ASN A 26 -5.92 7.24 -8.22
N ASP A 27 -6.33 7.93 -7.14
CA ASP A 27 -5.62 7.90 -5.87
C ASP A 27 -5.49 6.49 -5.30
N VAL A 28 -6.55 5.68 -5.37
CA VAL A 28 -6.50 4.27 -4.94
C VAL A 28 -5.50 3.49 -5.80
N ARG A 29 -5.52 3.65 -7.12
CA ARG A 29 -4.60 2.96 -8.04
C ARG A 29 -3.14 3.31 -7.74
N GLU A 30 -2.85 4.59 -7.60
CA GLU A 30 -1.51 5.07 -7.27
C GLU A 30 -1.05 4.57 -5.91
N TYR A 31 -1.92 4.63 -4.90
CA TYR A 31 -1.58 4.15 -3.57
C TYR A 31 -1.34 2.64 -3.53
N VAL A 32 -2.09 1.82 -4.28
CA VAL A 32 -1.82 0.38 -4.37
C VAL A 32 -0.41 0.12 -4.90
N MET A 33 0.00 0.83 -5.95
CA MET A 33 1.35 0.69 -6.52
C MET A 33 2.42 1.14 -5.50
N TYR A 34 2.23 2.30 -4.88
CA TYR A 34 3.13 2.79 -3.83
C TYR A 34 3.24 1.82 -2.64
N TYR A 35 2.10 1.36 -2.12
CA TYR A 35 2.03 0.46 -0.96
C TYR A 35 2.76 -0.86 -1.23
N ASN A 36 2.61 -1.39 -2.44
CA ASN A 36 3.17 -2.68 -2.82
C ASN A 36 4.66 -2.65 -3.14
N HIS A 37 5.18 -1.52 -3.63
CA HIS A 37 6.55 -1.43 -4.15
C HIS A 37 7.49 -0.56 -3.30
N ILE A 38 6.98 0.52 -2.70
CA ILE A 38 7.81 1.58 -2.12
C ILE A 38 7.66 1.63 -0.59
N ARG A 39 6.44 1.49 -0.08
CA ARG A 39 6.17 1.62 1.35
C ARG A 39 6.87 0.49 2.14
N PRO A 40 7.73 0.80 3.12
CA PRO A 40 8.28 -0.20 4.04
C PRO A 40 7.22 -0.60 5.08
N HIS A 41 7.05 -1.89 5.34
CA HIS A 41 6.05 -2.39 6.29
C HIS A 41 6.73 -3.05 7.48
N SER A 42 6.57 -2.46 8.66
CA SER A 42 7.07 -3.00 9.93
C SER A 42 6.69 -4.46 10.17
N TYR A 43 5.47 -4.87 9.78
CA TYR A 43 5.04 -6.26 9.90
C TYR A 43 5.84 -7.22 9.00
N ASN A 44 6.32 -6.71 7.85
CA ASN A 44 7.15 -7.45 6.90
C ASN A 44 8.64 -7.14 7.09
N GLN A 45 9.08 -6.81 8.32
CA GLN A 45 10.48 -6.49 8.63
C GLN A 45 11.02 -5.29 7.82
N GLY A 46 10.16 -4.33 7.50
CA GLY A 46 10.49 -3.15 6.70
C GLY A 46 10.41 -3.39 5.18
N LEU A 47 10.09 -4.61 4.72
CA LEU A 47 9.94 -4.90 3.30
C LEU A 47 8.56 -4.48 2.78
N SER A 48 8.51 -4.13 1.50
CA SER A 48 7.24 -4.00 0.79
C SER A 48 6.55 -5.37 0.65
N PRO A 49 5.21 -5.44 0.51
CA PRO A 49 4.47 -6.69 0.47
C PRO A 49 4.90 -7.59 -0.68
N ILE A 50 5.21 -7.02 -1.85
CA ILE A 50 5.70 -7.78 -2.99
C ILE A 50 7.08 -8.38 -2.71
N LEU A 51 7.97 -7.61 -2.10
CA LEU A 51 9.30 -8.09 -1.74
C LEU A 51 9.21 -9.18 -0.68
N ALA A 52 8.44 -8.96 0.39
CA ALA A 52 8.23 -9.95 1.43
C ALA A 52 7.68 -11.27 0.87
N LYS A 53 6.65 -11.21 0.00
CA LYS A 53 6.10 -12.39 -0.66
C LYS A 53 7.12 -13.11 -1.53
N THR A 54 7.96 -12.36 -2.25
CA THR A 54 9.02 -12.93 -3.11
C THR A 54 10.08 -13.62 -2.26
N THR A 55 10.50 -13.01 -1.15
CA THR A 55 11.42 -13.61 -0.17
C THR A 55 10.85 -14.92 0.37
N TYR A 56 9.60 -14.94 0.83
CA TYR A 56 8.97 -16.18 1.31
C TYR A 56 8.90 -17.25 0.23
N ARG A 57 8.55 -16.89 -1.02
CA ARG A 57 8.52 -17.84 -2.12
C ARG A 57 9.89 -18.44 -2.41
N GLY A 58 10.95 -17.64 -2.33
CA GLY A 58 12.33 -18.10 -2.51
C GLY A 58 12.79 -19.09 -1.44
N LEU A 59 12.30 -18.95 -0.20
CA LEU A 59 12.60 -19.86 0.92
C LEU A 59 11.85 -21.20 0.83
N LEU A 60 10.82 -21.30 -0.01
CA LEU A 60 9.99 -22.51 -0.17
C LEU A 60 10.39 -23.38 -1.37
N ASN A 61 11.39 -22.96 -2.16
CA ASN A 61 12.00 -23.78 -3.22
C ASN A 61 13.35 -24.33 -2.75
#